data_AF-A0A2D6YGR0-F1
#
_entry.id   AF-A0A2D6YGR0-F1
#
_cell.length_a   1.000
_cell.length_b   1.000
_cell.length_c   1.000
_cell.angle_alpha   90.00
_cell.angle_beta   90.00
_cell.angle_gamma   90.00
#
_symmetry.space_group_name_H-M   'P 1'
#
loop_
_entity.id
_entity.type
_entity.pdbx_description
1 polymer ?
#
loop_
_entity_poly.entity_id
_entity_poly.type
_entity_poly.pdbx_seq_one_letter_code
_entity_poly.pdbx_strand_id
1 'polypeptide(L)'
;MLTKLAQGYLLLQGIVFFGLGVWFLIEPTTMASAIGLIPESPAGFTELRAVYGGLEIALGIFLVVTGCRANWSEIGLWLLLSCYGGITTGRIIGILLDQPDDIFTLELLSFEAGSLLIAILLVFGKKRSS
;
A
#
# COMPACT_ATOMS: atom_id res chain seq x y z
N MET A 1 22.40 -0.45 11.44
CA MET A 1 22.14 -0.26 9.99
C MET A 1 20.69 -0.59 9.62
N LEU A 2 20.20 -1.78 9.99
CA LEU A 2 18.87 -2.27 9.61
C LEU A 2 17.69 -1.38 10.06
N THR A 3 17.76 -0.78 11.25
CA THR A 3 16.73 0.19 11.69
C THR A 3 16.60 1.38 10.76
N LYS A 4 17.71 1.94 10.25
CA LYS A 4 17.66 3.07 9.31
C LYS A 4 17.05 2.67 7.97
N LEU A 5 17.31 1.45 7.51
CA LEU A 5 16.69 0.89 6.29
C LEU A 5 15.17 0.72 6.47
N ALA A 6 14.74 0.17 7.61
CA ALA A 6 13.33 0.06 7.97
C ALA A 6 12.63 1.42 7.98
N GLN A 7 13.25 2.41 8.64
CA GLN A 7 12.71 3.78 8.68
C GLN A 7 12.62 4.40 7.28
N GLY A 8 13.67 4.28 6.47
CA GLY A 8 13.66 4.78 5.09
C GLY A 8 12.57 4.13 4.24
N TYR A 9 12.39 2.81 4.36
CA TYR A 9 11.35 2.08 3.66
C TYR A 9 9.93 2.51 4.09
N LEU A 10 9.70 2.66 5.40
CA LEU A 10 8.42 3.15 5.94
C LEU A 10 8.11 4.58 5.47
N LEU A 11 9.11 5.46 5.45
CA LEU A 11 8.94 6.83 4.95
C LEU A 11 8.59 6.83 3.47
N LEU A 12 9.29 6.03 2.66
CA LEU A 12 9.02 5.91 1.23
C LEU A 12 7.57 5.44 1.01
N GLN A 13 7.16 4.33 1.64
CA GLN A 13 5.81 3.81 1.47
C GLN A 13 4.76 4.77 2.03
N GLY A 14 5.04 5.41 3.16
CA GLY A 14 4.14 6.39 3.74
C GLY A 14 3.87 7.58 2.82
N ILE A 15 4.91 8.09 2.14
CA ILE A 15 4.77 9.15 1.14
C ILE A 15 3.97 8.68 -0.07
N VAL A 16 4.20 7.44 -0.54
CA VAL A 16 3.46 6.87 -1.67
C VAL A 16 1.97 6.73 -1.34
N PHE A 17 1.61 6.08 -0.24
CA PHE A 17 0.22 5.95 0.21
C PHE A 17 -0.45 7.30 0.44
N PHE A 18 0.25 8.25 1.07
CA PHE A 18 -0.29 9.59 1.28
C PHE A 18 -0.57 10.30 -0.06
N GLY A 19 0.38 10.25 -0.99
CA GLY A 19 0.25 10.87 -2.31
C GLY A 19 -0.89 10.28 -3.13
N LEU A 20 -0.99 8.95 -3.18
CA LEU A 20 -2.08 8.23 -3.84
C LEU A 20 -3.43 8.59 -3.23
N GLY A 21 -3.52 8.59 -1.89
CA GLY A 21 -4.75 8.94 -1.21
C GLY A 21 -5.20 10.39 -1.43
N VAL A 22 -4.27 11.34 -1.43
CA VAL A 22 -4.59 12.73 -1.81
C VAL A 22 -5.10 12.80 -3.26
N TRP A 23 -4.50 12.04 -4.17
CA TRP A 23 -4.93 12.02 -5.57
C TRP A 23 -6.34 11.45 -5.73
N PHE A 24 -6.65 10.31 -5.10
CA PHE A 24 -7.99 9.74 -5.09
C PHE A 24 -9.01 10.64 -4.39
N LEU A 25 -8.60 11.48 -3.45
CA LEU A 25 -9.48 12.43 -2.76
C LEU A 25 -9.79 13.69 -3.59
N ILE A 26 -8.92 14.06 -4.53
CA ILE A 26 -9.13 15.21 -5.43
C ILE A 26 -9.73 14.75 -6.75
N GLU A 27 -9.10 13.79 -7.42
CA GLU A 27 -9.44 13.33 -8.77
C GLU A 27 -9.64 11.80 -8.81
N PRO A 28 -10.82 11.30 -8.39
CA PRO A 28 -11.10 9.87 -8.25
C PRO A 28 -11.38 9.22 -9.60
N THR A 29 -11.84 10.00 -10.58
CA THR A 29 -12.25 9.52 -11.90
C THR A 29 -11.06 9.02 -12.68
N THR A 30 -10.00 9.83 -12.76
CA THR A 30 -8.76 9.45 -13.45
C THR A 30 -8.12 8.24 -12.76
N MET A 31 -8.05 8.24 -11.43
CA MET A 31 -7.44 7.15 -10.68
C MET A 31 -8.22 5.83 -10.83
N ALA A 32 -9.55 5.86 -10.77
CA ALA A 32 -10.38 4.67 -11.00
C ALA A 32 -10.23 4.14 -12.42
N SER A 33 -10.24 5.03 -13.41
CA SER A 33 -10.09 4.63 -14.82
C SER A 33 -8.75 3.97 -15.11
N ALA A 34 -7.68 4.34 -14.40
CA ALA A 34 -6.35 3.74 -14.55
C ALA A 34 -6.32 2.25 -14.17
N ILE A 35 -7.21 1.83 -13.27
CA ILE A 35 -7.37 0.41 -12.86
C ILE A 35 -8.61 -0.24 -13.52
N GLY A 36 -9.17 0.37 -14.56
CA GLY A 36 -10.36 -0.13 -15.25
C GLY A 36 -11.66 -0.05 -14.43
N LEU A 37 -11.65 0.68 -13.31
CA LEU A 37 -12.81 0.82 -12.43
C LEU A 37 -13.69 2.00 -12.85
N ILE A 38 -14.97 1.73 -13.09
CA ILE A 38 -15.96 2.73 -13.51
C ILE A 38 -17.03 2.88 -12.42
N PRO A 39 -17.03 3.97 -11.63
CA PRO A 39 -18.08 4.22 -10.65
C PRO A 39 -19.42 4.49 -11.35
N GLU A 40 -20.43 3.68 -11.06
CA GLU A 40 -21.76 3.82 -11.69
C GLU A 40 -22.66 4.88 -11.04
N SER A 41 -22.25 5.44 -9.89
CA SER A 41 -23.05 6.41 -9.13
C SER A 41 -22.21 7.35 -8.28
N PRO A 42 -22.78 8.50 -7.83
CA PRO A 42 -22.14 9.37 -6.85
C PRO A 42 -21.72 8.66 -5.55
N ALA A 43 -22.44 7.60 -5.15
CA ALA A 43 -22.07 6.77 -4.01
C ALA A 43 -20.77 6.00 -4.29
N GLY A 44 -20.59 5.45 -5.50
CA GLY A 44 -19.34 4.80 -5.91
C GLY A 44 -18.14 5.74 -5.85
N PHE A 45 -18.28 6.99 -6.28
CA PHE A 45 -17.23 8.00 -6.12
C PHE A 45 -16.91 8.31 -4.65
N THR A 46 -17.94 8.30 -3.79
CA THR A 46 -17.78 8.52 -2.36
C THR A 46 -16.99 7.36 -1.71
N GLU A 47 -17.28 6.12 -2.11
CA GLU A 47 -16.52 4.94 -1.68
C GLU A 47 -15.04 5.03 -2.09
N LEU A 48 -14.75 5.43 -3.33
CA LEU A 48 -13.36 5.63 -3.76
C LEU A 48 -12.62 6.67 -2.92
N ARG A 49 -13.27 7.79 -2.62
CA ARG A 49 -12.69 8.83 -1.77
C ARG A 49 -12.50 8.37 -0.33
N ALA A 50 -13.37 7.51 0.19
CA ALA A 50 -13.25 6.97 1.52
C ALA A 50 -12.10 5.95 1.62
N VAL A 51 -12.09 4.95 0.73
CA VAL A 51 -11.18 3.80 0.78
C VAL A 51 -9.83 4.13 0.14
N TYR A 52 -9.82 4.55 -1.12
CA TYR A 52 -8.57 4.88 -1.80
C TYR A 52 -8.06 6.27 -1.44
N GLY A 53 -8.92 7.16 -0.94
CA GLY A 53 -8.52 8.49 -0.47
C GLY A 53 -8.17 8.53 1.02
N GLY A 54 -9.20 8.58 1.87
CA GLY A 54 -9.07 8.82 3.31
C GLY A 54 -8.28 7.73 4.04
N LEU A 55 -8.55 6.45 3.76
CA LEU A 55 -7.82 5.35 4.38
C LEU A 55 -6.35 5.32 3.94
N GLU A 56 -6.05 5.50 2.65
CA GLU A 56 -4.65 5.56 2.18
C GLU A 56 -3.89 6.75 2.78
N ILE A 57 -4.53 7.93 2.90
CA ILE A 57 -3.96 9.08 3.61
C ILE A 57 -3.63 8.71 5.05
N ALA A 58 -4.55 8.08 5.77
CA ALA A 58 -4.35 7.70 7.17
C ALA A 58 -3.20 6.69 7.32
N LEU A 59 -3.13 5.68 6.44
CA LEU A 59 -2.03 4.72 6.39
C LEU A 59 -0.71 5.43 6.10
N GLY A 60 -0.69 6.31 5.10
CA GLY A 60 0.49 7.10 4.72
C GLY A 60 1.04 7.90 5.89
N ILE A 61 0.18 8.63 6.61
CA ILE A 61 0.54 9.39 7.81
C ILE A 61 1.11 8.47 8.88
N PHE A 62 0.45 7.34 9.17
CA PHE A 62 0.91 6.41 10.19
C PHE A 62 2.30 5.82 9.87
N LEU A 63 2.53 5.47 8.61
CA LEU A 63 3.82 4.96 8.13
C LEU A 63 4.92 6.03 8.21
N VAL A 64 4.62 7.28 7.89
CA VAL A 64 5.57 8.39 8.07
C VAL A 64 5.91 8.58 9.56
N VAL A 65 4.91 8.57 10.45
CA VAL A 65 5.10 8.72 11.89
C VAL A 65 5.96 7.59 12.47
N THR A 66 5.68 6.35 12.08
CA THR A 66 6.46 5.17 12.53
C THR A 66 7.86 5.12 11.91
N GLY A 67 8.02 5.61 10.67
CA GLY A 67 9.32 5.78 10.02
C GLY A 67 10.21 6.83 10.69
N CYS A 68 9.64 7.95 11.15
CA CYS A 68 10.37 8.99 11.88
C CYS A 68 10.82 8.56 13.30
N ARG A 69 10.24 7.48 13.86
CA ARG A 69 10.49 7.04 15.23
C ARG A 69 11.11 5.64 15.26
N ALA A 70 12.41 5.56 15.58
CA ALA A 70 13.14 4.28 15.58
C ALA A 70 12.46 3.17 16.41
N ASN A 71 11.92 3.52 17.58
CA ASN A 71 11.22 2.58 18.48
C ASN A 71 9.86 2.11 17.95
N TRP A 72 9.28 2.80 16.97
CA TRP A 72 7.98 2.47 16.37
C TRP A 72 8.12 1.82 14.98
N SER A 73 9.33 1.78 14.42
CA SER A 73 9.57 1.20 13.10
C SER A 73 9.13 -0.26 12.97
N GLU A 74 9.18 -1.05 14.04
CA GLU A 74 8.68 -2.42 14.01
C GLU A 74 7.14 -2.47 13.84
N ILE A 75 6.42 -1.59 14.54
CA ILE A 75 4.95 -1.48 14.42
C ILE A 75 4.56 -1.10 12.99
N GLY A 76 5.25 -0.11 12.41
CA GLY A 76 5.01 0.30 11.03
C GLY A 76 5.28 -0.81 10.01
N LEU A 77 6.34 -1.59 10.23
CA LEU A 77 6.67 -2.72 9.36
C LEU A 77 5.63 -3.85 9.43
N TRP A 78 5.11 -4.14 10.63
CA TRP A 78 4.02 -5.11 10.78
C TRP A 78 2.75 -4.64 10.07
N LEU A 79 2.41 -3.35 10.16
CA LEU A 79 1.29 -2.79 9.39
C LEU A 79 1.50 -2.96 7.88
N LEU A 80 2.68 -2.60 7.36
CA LEU A 80 3.00 -2.80 5.94
C LEU A 80 2.89 -4.27 5.51
N LEU A 81 3.39 -5.18 6.33
CA LEU A 81 3.31 -6.61 6.08
C LEU A 81 1.84 -7.08 6.01
N SER A 82 0.98 -6.60 6.91
CA SER A 82 -0.45 -6.90 6.88
C SER A 82 -1.14 -6.32 5.65
N CYS A 83 -0.89 -5.04 5.32
CA CYS A 83 -1.47 -4.38 4.15
C CYS A 83 -1.05 -5.06 2.85
N TYR A 84 0.25 -5.17 2.57
CA TYR A 84 0.73 -5.80 1.34
C TYR A 84 0.44 -7.30 1.29
N GLY A 85 0.40 -7.99 2.44
CA GLY A 85 -0.02 -9.38 2.51
C GLY A 85 -1.47 -9.56 2.05
N GLY A 86 -2.38 -8.72 2.56
CA GLY A 86 -3.78 -8.71 2.15
C GLY A 86 -3.96 -8.33 0.69
N ILE A 87 -3.33 -7.24 0.25
CA ILE A 87 -3.43 -6.73 -1.13
C ILE A 87 -2.89 -7.77 -2.13
N THR A 88 -1.67 -8.28 -1.92
CA THR A 88 -1.05 -9.28 -2.81
C THR A 88 -1.91 -10.54 -2.89
N THR A 89 -2.42 -11.02 -1.75
CA THR A 89 -3.29 -12.20 -1.72
C THR A 89 -4.58 -11.95 -2.48
N GLY A 90 -5.23 -10.80 -2.24
CA GLY A 90 -6.45 -10.41 -2.95
C GLY A 90 -6.23 -10.33 -4.46
N ARG A 91 -5.11 -9.74 -4.89
CA ARG A 91 -4.76 -9.64 -6.31
C ARG A 91 -4.49 -10.98 -6.96
N ILE A 92 -3.78 -11.90 -6.29
CA ILE A 92 -3.58 -13.26 -6.78
C ILE A 92 -4.92 -13.97 -6.95
N ILE A 93 -5.80 -13.89 -5.95
CA ILE A 93 -7.13 -14.50 -6.03
C ILE A 93 -7.92 -13.90 -7.21
N GLY A 94 -7.95 -12.57 -7.35
CA GLY A 94 -8.61 -11.89 -8.47
C GLY A 94 -8.06 -12.31 -9.83
N ILE A 95 -6.74 -12.38 -10.00
CA ILE A 95 -6.14 -12.85 -11.26
C ILE A 95 -6.57 -14.30 -11.59
N LEU A 96 -6.61 -15.18 -10.59
CA LEU A 96 -7.00 -16.57 -10.79
C LEU A 96 -8.48 -16.75 -11.13
N LEU A 97 -9.36 -15.92 -10.54
CA LEU A 97 -10.81 -16.01 -10.72
C LEU A 97 -11.30 -15.23 -11.93
N ASP A 98 -10.84 -13.99 -12.07
CA ASP A 98 -11.36 -13.01 -13.03
C ASP A 98 -10.53 -12.92 -14.32
N GLN A 99 -9.31 -13.48 -14.33
CA GLN A 99 -8.42 -13.59 -15.49
C GLN A 99 -8.29 -12.28 -16.31
N PRO A 100 -7.86 -11.18 -15.68
CA PRO A 100 -7.67 -9.91 -16.38
C PRO A 100 -6.63 -10.06 -17.49
N ASP A 101 -6.88 -9.41 -18.63
CA ASP A 101 -6.03 -9.46 -19.83
C ASP A 101 -5.04 -8.29 -19.92
N ASP A 102 -4.96 -7.46 -18.88
CA ASP A 102 -4.13 -6.27 -18.86
C ASP A 102 -2.76 -6.49 -18.17
N ILE A 103 -1.73 -5.88 -18.75
CA ILE A 103 -0.36 -5.97 -18.20
C ILE A 103 -0.21 -5.18 -16.89
N PHE A 104 -1.02 -4.14 -16.70
CA PHE A 104 -0.93 -3.24 -15.56
C PHE A 104 -1.25 -3.97 -14.24
N THR A 105 -2.17 -4.93 -14.26
CA THR A 105 -2.50 -5.80 -13.13
C THR A 105 -1.28 -6.64 -12.71
N LEU A 106 -0.49 -7.13 -13.65
CA LEU A 106 0.75 -7.88 -13.35
C LEU A 106 1.87 -6.97 -12.83
N GLU A 107 1.95 -5.73 -13.31
CA GLU A 107 2.87 -4.71 -12.79
C GLU A 107 2.54 -4.36 -11.33
N LEU A 108 1.25 -4.15 -11.03
CA LEU A 108 0.78 -3.92 -9.67
C LEU A 108 1.08 -5.12 -8.75
N LEU A 109 0.81 -6.34 -9.21
CA LEU A 109 1.16 -7.55 -8.45
C LEU A 109 2.66 -7.62 -8.15
N SER A 110 3.49 -7.34 -9.15
CA SER A 110 4.94 -7.35 -9.00
C SER A 110 5.42 -6.32 -7.97
N PHE A 111 4.84 -5.11 -8.01
CA PHE A 111 5.12 -4.05 -7.03
C PHE A 111 4.68 -4.44 -5.62
N GLU A 112 3.47 -4.99 -5.47
CA GLU A 112 2.90 -5.39 -4.20
C GLU A 112 3.68 -6.55 -3.57
N ALA A 113 3.98 -7.59 -4.36
CA ALA A 113 4.75 -8.74 -3.91
C ALA A 113 6.21 -8.37 -3.57
N GLY A 114 6.82 -7.48 -4.36
CA GLY A 114 8.15 -6.93 -4.06
C GLY A 114 8.16 -6.14 -2.75
N SER A 115 7.15 -5.29 -2.54
CA SER A 115 6.98 -4.52 -1.31
C SER A 115 6.73 -5.41 -0.09
N LEU A 116 5.94 -6.47 -0.26
CA LEU A 116 5.72 -7.49 0.77
C LEU A 116 7.02 -8.21 1.13
N LEU A 117 7.80 -8.64 0.14
CA LEU A 117 9.07 -9.32 0.37
C LEU A 117 10.05 -8.44 1.14
N ILE A 118 10.18 -7.16 0.76
CA ILE A 118 11.03 -6.20 1.49
C ILE A 118 10.55 -6.04 2.94
N ALA A 119 9.24 -5.92 3.16
CA ALA A 119 8.68 -5.82 4.50
C ALA A 119 9.01 -7.07 5.36
N ILE A 120 8.83 -8.27 4.82
CA ILE A 120 9.20 -9.54 5.47
C ILE A 120 10.67 -9.54 5.86
N LEU A 121 11.56 -9.23 4.92
CA LEU A 121 13.01 -9.22 5.17
C LEU A 121 13.40 -8.22 6.27
N LEU A 122 12.77 -7.05 6.31
CA LEU A 122 13.04 -6.02 7.32
C LEU A 122 12.48 -6.38 8.70
N VAL A 123 11.25 -6.93 8.78
CA VAL A 123 10.64 -7.39 10.04
C VAL A 123 11.49 -8.49 10.68
N PHE A 124 11.75 -9.57 9.94
CA PHE A 124 12.44 -10.73 10.50
C PHE A 124 13.95 -10.52 10.63
N GLY A 125 14.54 -9.67 9.79
CA GLY A 125 15.93 -9.23 9.95
C GLY A 125 16.14 -8.46 11.25
N LYS A 126 15.21 -7.56 11.65
CA LYS A 126 15.32 -6.80 12.90
C LYS A 126 15.21 -7.69 14.12
N LYS A 127 14.29 -8.65 14.10
CA LYS A 127 14.11 -9.61 15.21
C LYS A 127 15.37 -10.44 15.51
N ARG A 128 16.19 -10.74 14.50
CA ARG A 128 17.44 -11.50 14.66
C ARG A 128 18.61 -10.68 15.21
N SER A 129 18.51 -9.35 15.18
CA SER A 129 19.58 -8.42 15.59
C SER A 129 19.37 -7.80 16.98
N SER A 130 18.26 -8.11 17.64
CA SER A 130 17.94 -7.70 19.01
C SER A 130 18.11 -8.87 19.97
#